data_AF-A0AAP0HLQ4-F1
#
_entry.id   AF-A0AAP0HLQ4-F1
#
_cell.length_a   1.000
_cell.length_b   1.000
_cell.length_c   1.000
_cell.angle_alpha   90.00
_cell.angle_beta   90.00
_cell.angle_gamma   90.00
#
_symmetry.space_group_name_H-M   'P 1'
#
loop_
_entity.id
_entity.type
_entity.pdbx_description
1 polymer ?
#
loop_
_entity_poly.entity_id
_entity_poly.type
_entity_poly.pdbx_seq_one_letter_code
_entity_poly.pdbx_strand_id
1 'polypeptide(L)'
;MSVAKQMEKQQQRSSKIDRKTVEKNRRNQMKTLYSELNSLIPPSHKSKGVMPLSNQLDEAVNYIKKLENKLERMKEKKNYLMGINSSRSMSGTTGGRPPQIEIHCSGSLLEVVLVSGMDCQSLFFKIIGMLHEEEAITVAAPSVEYETERISSRLKNFVREFNKCPSHY
;
A
#
# COMPACT_ATOMS: atom_id res chain seq x y z
N MET A 1 -12.31 -46.64 -53.07
CA MET A 1 -11.37 -45.63 -52.51
C MET A 1 -10.61 -46.28 -51.37
N SER A 2 -9.28 -46.24 -51.38
CA SER A 2 -8.40 -47.03 -50.49
C SER A 2 -8.39 -46.53 -49.04
N VAL A 3 -8.33 -47.46 -48.06
CA VAL A 3 -8.35 -47.24 -46.60
C VAL A 3 -7.27 -46.27 -46.14
N ALA A 4 -6.09 -46.28 -46.78
CA ALA A 4 -4.98 -45.37 -46.47
C ALA A 4 -5.34 -43.88 -46.67
N LYS A 5 -6.08 -43.55 -47.74
CA LYS A 5 -6.58 -42.18 -47.99
C LYS A 5 -7.60 -41.74 -46.92
N GLN A 6 -8.27 -42.67 -46.27
CA GLN A 6 -9.26 -42.39 -45.23
C GLN A 6 -8.59 -42.13 -43.88
N MET A 7 -7.53 -42.88 -43.55
CA MET A 7 -6.72 -42.68 -42.33
C MET A 7 -5.95 -41.36 -42.35
N GLU A 8 -5.34 -40.98 -43.47
CA GLU A 8 -4.62 -39.70 -43.60
C GLU A 8 -5.56 -38.49 -43.44
N LYS A 9 -6.79 -38.60 -43.96
CA LYS A 9 -7.81 -37.56 -43.84
C LYS A 9 -8.33 -37.42 -42.41
N GLN A 10 -8.35 -38.51 -41.63
CA GLN A 10 -8.67 -38.48 -40.20
C GLN A 10 -7.53 -37.82 -39.39
N GLN A 11 -6.28 -38.16 -39.67
CA GLN A 11 -5.09 -37.54 -39.03
C GLN A 11 -5.01 -36.02 -39.28
N GLN A 12 -5.34 -35.58 -40.50
CA GLN A 12 -5.42 -34.15 -40.82
C GLN A 12 -6.57 -33.43 -40.12
N ARG A 13 -7.69 -34.12 -39.84
CA ARG A 13 -8.82 -33.53 -39.10
C ARG A 13 -8.51 -33.42 -37.61
N SER A 14 -7.90 -34.44 -37.00
CA SER A 14 -7.48 -34.39 -35.58
C SER A 14 -6.47 -33.28 -35.33
N SER A 15 -5.41 -33.18 -36.13
CA SER A 15 -4.43 -32.09 -36.03
C SER A 15 -5.03 -30.70 -36.22
N LYS A 16 -6.03 -30.54 -37.10
CA LYS A 16 -6.78 -29.28 -37.24
C LYS A 16 -7.62 -28.95 -36.01
N ILE A 17 -8.24 -29.95 -35.38
CA ILE A 17 -9.01 -29.78 -34.14
C ILE A 17 -8.10 -29.38 -32.97
N ASP A 18 -6.91 -30.00 -32.87
CA ASP A 18 -5.89 -29.63 -31.89
C ASP A 18 -5.43 -28.19 -32.06
N ARG A 19 -5.07 -27.78 -33.28
CA ARG A 19 -4.68 -26.39 -33.58
C ARG A 19 -5.77 -25.39 -33.20
N LYS A 20 -7.04 -25.71 -33.51
CA LYS A 20 -8.18 -24.86 -33.12
C LYS A 20 -8.34 -24.76 -31.61
N THR A 21 -8.10 -25.85 -30.88
CA THR A 21 -8.21 -25.90 -29.42
C THR A 21 -7.08 -25.11 -28.76
N VAL A 22 -5.84 -25.30 -29.21
CA VAL A 22 -4.66 -24.54 -28.73
C VAL A 22 -4.87 -23.04 -28.93
N GLU A 23 -5.29 -22.63 -30.12
CA GLU A 23 -5.53 -21.22 -30.42
C GLU A 23 -6.73 -20.64 -29.62
N LYS A 24 -7.77 -21.45 -29.37
CA LYS A 24 -8.88 -21.06 -28.49
C LYS A 24 -8.39 -20.83 -27.06
N ASN A 25 -7.57 -21.73 -26.53
CA ASN A 25 -6.99 -21.61 -25.19
C ASN A 25 -6.13 -20.35 -25.08
N ARG A 26 -5.28 -20.08 -26.08
CA ARG A 26 -4.46 -18.87 -26.16
C ARG A 26 -5.32 -17.60 -26.10
N ARG A 27 -6.43 -17.54 -26.84
CA ARG A 27 -7.35 -16.38 -26.81
C ARG A 27 -8.09 -16.23 -25.48
N ASN A 28 -8.48 -17.34 -24.86
CA ASN A 28 -9.14 -17.32 -23.55
C ASN A 28 -8.19 -16.83 -22.44
N GLN A 29 -6.93 -17.27 -22.47
CA GLN A 29 -5.88 -16.76 -21.57
C GLN A 29 -5.72 -15.26 -21.75
N MET A 30 -5.58 -14.80 -23.00
CA MET A 30 -5.46 -13.38 -23.30
C MET A 30 -6.66 -12.57 -22.75
N LYS A 31 -7.89 -13.03 -23.02
CA LYS A 31 -9.11 -12.39 -22.50
C LYS A 31 -9.12 -12.29 -20.97
N THR A 32 -8.65 -13.33 -20.29
CA THR A 32 -8.58 -13.37 -18.82
C THR A 32 -7.62 -12.31 -18.30
N LEU A 33 -6.41 -12.22 -18.87
CA LEU A 33 -5.40 -11.23 -18.48
C LEU A 33 -5.90 -9.79 -18.67
N TYR A 34 -6.59 -9.50 -19.78
CA TYR A 34 -7.19 -8.18 -19.98
C TYR A 34 -8.28 -7.86 -18.97
N SER A 35 -9.10 -8.85 -18.59
CA SER A 35 -10.11 -8.65 -17.55
C SER A 35 -9.47 -8.33 -16.21
N GLU A 36 -8.40 -9.04 -15.86
CA GLU A 36 -7.64 -8.83 -14.62
C GLU A 36 -6.98 -7.45 -14.60
N LEU A 37 -6.28 -7.07 -15.68
CA LEU A 37 -5.68 -5.75 -15.83
C LEU A 37 -6.72 -4.64 -15.66
N ASN A 38 -7.86 -4.75 -16.35
CA ASN A 38 -8.93 -3.77 -16.27
C ASN A 38 -9.54 -3.68 -14.87
N SER A 39 -9.50 -4.76 -14.07
CA SER A 39 -10.02 -4.73 -12.69
C SER A 39 -9.14 -3.89 -11.75
N LEU A 40 -7.84 -3.78 -12.03
CA LEU A 40 -6.87 -3.04 -11.21
C LEU A 40 -6.90 -1.52 -11.46
N ILE A 41 -7.49 -1.10 -12.58
CA ILE A 41 -7.61 0.32 -12.92
C ILE A 41 -8.89 0.88 -12.27
N PRO A 42 -8.82 1.99 -11.52
CA PRO A 42 -10.00 2.60 -10.91
C PRO A 42 -11.03 3.05 -11.96
N PRO A 43 -12.35 2.97 -11.69
CA PRO A 43 -13.38 3.42 -12.63
C PRO A 43 -13.26 4.89 -13.04
N SER A 44 -12.74 5.75 -12.16
CA SER A 44 -12.45 7.17 -12.44
C SER A 44 -11.34 7.39 -13.46
N HIS A 45 -10.57 6.33 -13.76
CA HIS A 45 -9.43 6.32 -14.66
C HIS A 45 -9.71 5.59 -15.97
N LYS A 46 -10.91 5.03 -16.13
CA LYS A 46 -11.35 4.37 -17.37
C LYS A 46 -12.07 5.37 -18.26
N SER A 47 -11.84 5.32 -19.56
CA SER A 47 -12.68 6.05 -20.51
C SER A 47 -14.11 5.49 -20.52
N LYS A 48 -15.09 6.37 -20.74
CA LYS A 48 -16.51 5.98 -20.79
C LYS A 48 -16.79 5.31 -22.14
N GLY A 49 -16.85 3.98 -22.18
CA GLY A 49 -17.31 3.22 -23.36
C GLY A 49 -16.58 1.90 -23.61
N VAL A 50 -17.01 1.17 -24.65
CA VAL A 50 -16.31 -0.03 -25.13
C VAL A 50 -15.06 0.44 -25.89
N MET A 51 -13.90 0.29 -25.27
CA MET A 51 -12.64 0.67 -25.88
C MET A 51 -11.98 -0.47 -26.65
N PRO A 52 -11.26 -0.16 -27.76
CA PRO A 52 -10.32 -1.09 -28.36
C PRO A 52 -9.28 -1.58 -27.35
N LEU A 53 -8.83 -2.82 -27.54
CA LEU A 53 -7.91 -3.51 -26.63
C LEU A 53 -6.57 -2.79 -26.45
N SER A 54 -6.06 -2.15 -27.52
CA SER A 54 -4.85 -1.31 -27.48
C SER A 54 -5.00 -0.15 -26.50
N ASN A 55 -6.14 0.52 -26.58
CA ASN A 55 -6.38 1.73 -25.80
C ASN A 55 -6.54 1.40 -24.30
N GLN A 56 -7.02 0.19 -23.96
CA GLN A 56 -7.04 -0.29 -22.58
C GLN A 56 -5.62 -0.47 -22.01
N LEU A 57 -4.65 -0.91 -22.83
CA LEU A 57 -3.25 -0.96 -22.42
C LEU A 57 -2.67 0.43 -22.20
N ASP A 58 -3.00 1.38 -23.08
CA ASP A 58 -2.53 2.77 -22.94
C ASP A 58 -3.08 3.42 -21.66
N GLU A 59 -4.34 3.15 -21.30
CA GLU A 59 -4.92 3.57 -20.02
C GLU A 59 -4.17 2.97 -18.83
N ALA A 60 -3.84 1.68 -18.89
CA ALA A 60 -3.07 1.01 -17.84
C ALA A 60 -1.68 1.64 -17.68
N VAL A 61 -0.98 1.89 -18.79
CA VAL A 61 0.34 2.54 -18.81
C VAL A 61 0.27 3.94 -18.22
N ASN A 62 -0.74 4.72 -18.60
CA ASN A 62 -0.94 6.06 -18.05
C ASN A 62 -1.24 6.03 -16.55
N TYR A 63 -2.00 5.03 -16.08
CA TYR A 63 -2.28 4.85 -14.66
C TYR A 63 -1.02 4.52 -13.86
N ILE A 64 -0.16 3.62 -14.36
CA ILE A 64 1.14 3.29 -13.75
C ILE A 64 1.99 4.56 -13.61
N LYS A 65 2.15 5.34 -14.69
CA LYS A 65 2.90 6.61 -14.66
C LYS A 65 2.34 7.62 -13.65
N LYS A 66 1.01 7.66 -13.48
CA LYS A 66 0.37 8.52 -12.48
C LYS A 66 0.74 8.07 -11.06
N LEU A 67 0.75 6.76 -10.79
CA LEU A 67 1.14 6.22 -9.49
C LEU A 67 2.61 6.47 -9.18
N GLU A 68 3.52 6.28 -10.14
CA GLU A 68 4.95 6.59 -10.00
C GLU A 68 5.16 8.07 -9.62
N ASN A 69 4.53 8.99 -10.35
CA ASN A 69 4.60 10.42 -10.04
C ASN A 69 4.03 10.76 -8.66
N LYS A 70 2.94 10.09 -8.25
CA LYS A 70 2.37 10.28 -6.90
C LYS A 70 3.35 9.80 -5.82
N LEU A 71 4.00 8.67 -6.05
CA LEU A 71 4.99 8.11 -5.13
C LEU A 71 6.18 9.06 -4.96
N GLU A 72 6.72 9.59 -6.06
CA GLU A 72 7.85 10.51 -6.01
C GLU A 72 7.50 11.79 -5.24
N ARG A 73 6.35 12.41 -5.54
CA ARG A 73 5.88 13.60 -4.80
C ARG A 73 5.69 13.34 -3.31
N MET A 74 5.20 12.15 -2.93
CA MET A 74 5.06 11.80 -1.51
C MET A 74 6.43 11.61 -0.84
N LYS A 75 7.41 11.06 -1.56
CA LYS A 75 8.78 10.90 -1.09
C LYS A 75 9.49 12.25 -0.93
N GLU A 76 9.36 13.14 -1.92
CA GLU A 76 9.86 14.52 -1.85
C GLU A 76 9.23 15.27 -0.67
N LYS A 77 7.90 15.20 -0.50
CA LYS A 77 7.21 15.82 0.63
C LYS A 77 7.70 15.28 1.97
N LYS A 78 7.89 13.96 2.08
CA LYS A 78 8.47 13.33 3.28
C LYS A 78 9.87 13.88 3.56
N ASN A 79 10.74 13.91 2.55
CA ASN A 79 12.12 14.37 2.69
C ASN A 79 12.20 15.86 3.05
N TYR A 80 11.36 16.70 2.44
CA TYR A 80 11.24 18.12 2.77
C TYR A 80 10.83 18.32 4.23
N LEU A 81 9.79 17.63 4.68
CA LEU A 81 9.33 17.69 6.06
C LEU A 81 10.39 17.17 7.04
N MET A 82 11.19 16.16 6.67
CA MET A 82 12.30 15.69 7.50
C MET A 82 13.51 16.66 7.49
N GLY A 83 13.85 17.23 6.34
CA GLY A 83 15.00 18.12 6.17
C GLY A 83 14.84 19.49 6.85
N ILE A 84 13.62 20.04 6.89
CA ILE A 84 13.29 21.24 7.68
C ILE A 84 13.54 21.02 9.18
N ASN A 85 13.45 19.78 9.66
CA ASN A 85 13.64 19.48 11.08
C ASN A 85 15.13 19.36 11.40
N SER A 86 15.95 18.85 10.47
CA SER A 86 17.41 18.81 10.60
C SER A 86 18.06 20.21 10.59
N SER A 87 17.59 21.15 9.76
CA SER A 87 18.20 22.49 9.72
C SER A 87 17.87 23.35 10.96
N ARG A 88 16.72 23.11 11.58
CA ARG A 88 16.31 23.76 12.84
C ARG A 88 17.00 23.16 14.08
N SER A 89 17.65 22.01 13.94
CA SER A 89 18.38 21.34 15.03
C SER A 89 19.79 21.89 15.28
N MET A 90 20.28 22.84 14.46
CA MET A 90 21.65 23.36 14.57
C MET A 90 21.79 24.64 15.40
N SER A 91 20.74 25.05 16.13
CA SER A 91 20.82 26.20 17.04
C SER A 91 20.15 25.87 18.36
N GLY A 92 20.95 25.51 19.37
CA GLY A 92 20.47 25.22 20.71
C GLY A 92 21.45 24.38 21.53
N THR A 93 22.42 25.06 22.11
CA THR A 93 23.33 24.62 23.18
C THR A 93 22.72 23.63 24.20
N THR A 94 23.45 22.54 24.48
CA THR A 94 23.63 21.88 25.79
C THR A 94 22.38 21.60 26.65
N GLY A 95 22.00 20.32 26.75
CA GLY A 95 21.18 19.78 27.86
C GLY A 95 19.72 19.49 27.52
N GLY A 96 19.45 18.75 26.45
CA GLY A 96 18.09 18.31 26.12
C GLY A 96 17.57 17.31 27.15
N ARG A 97 16.53 17.69 27.90
CA ARG A 97 15.77 16.71 28.69
C ARG A 97 15.21 15.65 27.75
N PRO A 98 15.26 14.37 28.11
CA PRO A 98 14.66 13.32 27.30
C PRO A 98 13.17 13.61 27.10
N PRO A 99 12.60 13.29 25.92
CA PRO A 99 11.18 13.52 25.68
C PRO A 99 10.34 12.69 26.67
N GLN A 100 9.38 13.34 27.31
CA GLN A 100 8.47 12.71 28.25
C GLN A 100 7.19 12.31 27.51
N ILE A 101 6.81 11.04 27.62
CA ILE A 101 5.64 10.47 26.96
C ILE A 101 4.76 9.85 28.03
N GLU A 102 3.53 10.34 28.17
CA GLU A 102 2.52 9.80 29.07
C GLU A 102 1.33 9.29 28.27
N ILE A 103 0.83 8.12 28.67
CA ILE A 103 -0.29 7.45 28.00
C ILE A 103 -1.33 7.10 29.06
N HIS A 104 -2.44 7.81 29.03
CA HIS A 104 -3.60 7.58 29.88
C HIS A 104 -4.70 6.92 29.06
N CYS A 105 -5.30 5.85 29.59
CA CYS A 105 -6.39 5.15 28.94
C CYS A 105 -7.49 4.92 29.97
N SER A 106 -8.70 5.37 29.66
CA SER A 106 -9.89 5.23 30.51
C SER A 106 -11.08 4.86 29.64
N GLY A 107 -11.47 3.58 29.65
CA GLY A 107 -12.49 3.04 28.75
C GLY A 107 -12.14 3.30 27.28
N SER A 108 -13.05 3.95 26.55
CA SER A 108 -12.87 4.32 25.14
C SER A 108 -12.07 5.61 24.92
N LEU A 109 -11.50 6.22 25.96
CA LEU A 109 -10.67 7.43 25.85
C LEU A 109 -9.19 7.06 25.95
N LEU A 110 -8.42 7.46 24.94
CA LEU A 110 -6.97 7.37 24.92
C LEU A 110 -6.38 8.78 24.85
N GLU A 111 -5.66 9.16 25.90
CA GLU A 111 -4.93 10.41 25.99
C GLU A 111 -3.42 10.12 25.92
N VAL A 112 -2.74 10.82 25.00
CA VAL A 112 -1.30 10.71 24.79
C VAL A 112 -0.69 12.10 24.92
N VAL A 113 0.16 12.29 25.92
CA VAL A 113 0.85 13.55 26.19
C VAL A 113 2.33 13.36 25.81
N LEU A 114 2.81 14.18 24.88
CA LEU A 114 4.22 14.24 24.49
C LEU A 114 4.78 15.62 24.85
N VAL A 115 5.74 15.65 25.77
CA VAL A 115 6.51 16.86 26.10
C VAL A 115 7.92 16.66 25.57
N SER A 116 8.30 17.44 24.57
CA SER A 116 9.57 17.28 23.87
C SER A 116 10.09 18.61 23.34
N GLY A 117 11.42 18.70 23.20
CA GLY A 117 12.05 19.71 22.35
C GLY A 117 11.80 19.46 20.87
N MET A 118 12.20 20.41 20.02
CA MET A 118 12.04 20.34 18.56
C MET A 118 12.88 19.23 17.90
N ASP A 119 13.87 18.73 18.63
CA ASP A 119 14.79 17.65 18.27
C ASP A 119 14.11 16.27 18.20
N CYS A 120 13.00 16.03 18.91
CA CYS A 120 12.26 14.75 18.82
C CYS A 120 11.02 14.81 17.91
N GLN A 121 11.02 15.63 16.86
CA GLN A 121 9.89 15.69 15.91
C GLN A 121 9.63 14.35 15.19
N SER A 122 10.66 13.51 15.01
CA SER A 122 10.52 12.15 14.48
C SER A 122 9.67 11.26 15.39
N LEU A 123 9.79 11.43 16.72
CA LEU A 123 9.01 10.73 17.73
C LEU A 123 7.53 11.12 17.65
N PHE A 124 7.24 12.43 17.51
CA PHE A 124 5.87 12.92 17.31
C PHE A 124 5.21 12.27 16.09
N PHE A 125 5.85 12.33 14.91
CA PHE A 125 5.29 11.72 13.70
C PHE A 125 5.15 10.20 13.80
N LYS A 126 6.04 9.53 14.53
CA LYS A 126 5.93 8.09 14.77
C LYS A 126 4.73 7.75 15.65
N ILE A 127 4.47 8.52 16.71
CA ILE A 127 3.29 8.37 17.57
C ILE A 127 2.02 8.63 16.77
N ILE A 128 1.95 9.73 16.01
CA ILE A 128 0.79 10.03 15.14
C ILE A 128 0.59 8.92 14.09
N GLY A 129 1.66 8.39 13.50
CA GLY A 129 1.58 7.29 12.55
C GLY A 129 1.02 6.01 13.17
N MET A 130 1.43 5.66 14.38
CA MET A 130 0.88 4.50 15.11
C MET A 130 -0.60 4.66 15.45
N LEU A 131 -1.07 5.88 15.70
CA LEU A 131 -2.49 6.16 15.90
C LEU A 131 -3.28 6.03 14.59
N HIS A 132 -2.75 6.59 13.49
CA HIS A 132 -3.41 6.57 12.18
C HIS A 132 -3.45 5.17 11.52
N GLU A 133 -2.41 4.35 11.68
CA GLU A 133 -2.40 2.96 11.16
C GLU A 133 -3.51 2.10 11.78
N GLU A 134 -3.97 2.44 12.99
CA GLU A 134 -5.04 1.73 13.70
C GLU A 134 -6.44 2.23 13.28
N GLU A 135 -6.60 3.51 12.92
CA GLU A 135 -7.85 4.04 12.35
C GLU A 135 -8.19 3.45 10.97
N ALA A 136 -7.18 2.99 10.22
CA ALA A 136 -7.39 2.31 8.94
C ALA A 136 -8.00 0.90 9.08
N ILE A 137 -8.03 0.33 10.30
CA ILE A 137 -8.51 -1.04 10.57
C ILE A 137 -9.97 -1.06 11.06
N THR A 138 -10.52 0.06 11.54
CA THR A 138 -11.88 0.12 12.11
C THR A 138 -12.94 0.60 11.11
N VAL A 139 -13.31 -0.26 10.17
CA VAL A 139 -14.61 -0.17 9.46
C VAL A 139 -15.59 -1.27 9.93
N ALA A 140 -15.19 -2.17 10.84
CA ALA A 140 -16.07 -3.24 11.31
C ALA A 140 -15.68 -3.80 12.69
N ALA A 141 -16.25 -3.28 13.80
CA ALA A 141 -16.64 -4.04 15.01
C ALA A 141 -17.19 -3.11 16.14
N PRO A 142 -18.02 -3.63 17.07
CA PRO A 142 -18.90 -2.83 17.94
C PRO A 142 -18.44 -2.68 19.41
N SER A 143 -17.14 -2.75 19.74
CA SER A 143 -16.68 -2.49 21.13
C SER A 143 -15.44 -1.61 21.16
N VAL A 144 -15.68 -0.32 21.37
CA VAL A 144 -14.69 0.77 21.32
C VAL A 144 -13.63 0.66 22.44
N GLU A 145 -13.94 -0.02 23.54
CA GLU A 145 -13.05 -0.16 24.71
C GLU A 145 -11.90 -1.18 24.50
N TYR A 146 -12.11 -2.24 23.71
CA TYR A 146 -11.06 -3.22 23.43
C TYR A 146 -9.97 -2.63 22.53
N GLU A 147 -10.35 -1.79 21.58
CA GLU A 147 -9.42 -1.16 20.64
C GLU A 147 -8.53 -0.12 21.33
N THR A 148 -9.07 0.66 22.27
CA THR A 148 -8.27 1.64 23.01
C THR A 148 -7.24 0.98 23.92
N GLU A 149 -7.56 -0.14 24.58
CA GLU A 149 -6.59 -0.90 25.38
C GLU A 149 -5.48 -1.52 24.52
N ARG A 150 -5.82 -2.02 23.32
CA ARG A 150 -4.86 -2.58 22.36
C ARG A 150 -3.89 -1.52 21.85
N ILE A 151 -4.41 -0.35 21.45
CA ILE A 151 -3.59 0.80 21.01
C ILE A 151 -2.73 1.31 22.18
N SER A 152 -3.31 1.44 23.38
CA SER A 152 -2.58 1.83 24.60
C SER A 152 -1.42 0.87 24.90
N SER A 153 -1.65 -0.44 24.79
CA SER A 153 -0.63 -1.46 25.04
C SER A 153 0.54 -1.38 24.06
N ARG A 154 0.24 -1.16 22.77
CA ARG A 154 1.28 -0.97 21.74
C ARG A 154 2.09 0.29 21.98
N LEU A 155 1.43 1.42 22.27
CA LEU A 155 2.11 2.68 22.59
C LEU A 155 2.99 2.54 23.83
N LYS A 156 2.48 1.91 24.91
CA LYS A 156 3.26 1.64 26.13
C LYS A 156 4.47 0.74 25.87
N ASN A 157 4.37 -0.21 24.94
CA ASN A 157 5.51 -1.04 24.54
C ASN A 157 6.54 -0.22 23.75
N PHE A 158 6.08 0.61 22.81
CA PHE A 158 6.93 1.52 22.06
C PHE A 158 7.69 2.49 22.99
N VAL A 159 7.02 3.11 23.96
CA VAL A 159 7.64 4.01 24.95
C VAL A 159 8.68 3.26 25.79
N ARG A 160 8.38 2.02 26.21
CA ARG A 160 9.34 1.18 26.94
C ARG A 160 10.58 0.87 26.12
N GLU A 161 10.44 0.49 24.85
CA GLU A 161 11.57 0.22 23.97
C GLU A 161 12.38 1.48 23.65
N PHE A 162 11.70 2.62 23.45
CA PHE A 162 12.35 3.91 23.25
C PHE A 162 13.23 4.31 24.44
N ASN A 163 12.75 4.11 25.67
CA ASN A 163 13.50 4.43 26.89
C ASN A 163 14.64 3.44 27.22
N LYS A 164 14.71 2.26 26.56
CA LYS A 164 15.77 1.26 26.77
C LYS A 164 17.07 1.54 26.02
N CYS A 165 17.06 2.40 24.99
CA CYS A 165 18.23 2.71 24.18
C CYS A 165 18.64 4.19 24.34
N PRO A 166 19.54 4.53 25.29
CA PRO A 166 20.01 5.91 25.47
C PRO A 166 21.01 6.38 24.40
N SER A 167 21.37 5.57 23.39
CA SER A 167 22.48 5.87 22.48
C SER A 167 22.17 6.88 21.35
N HIS A 168 21.08 7.65 21.46
CA HIS A 168 20.67 8.64 20.46
C HIS A 168 20.48 10.05 21.03
N TYR A 169 21.05 10.34 22.20
CA TYR A 169 21.23 11.72 22.67
C TYR A 169 22.54 12.30 22.11
#